data_AF-A0AAD5FCE3-F1
#
_entry.id   AF-A0AAD5FCE3-F1
#
_cell.length_a   1.000
_cell.length_b   1.000
_cell.length_c   1.000
_cell.angle_alpha   90.00
_cell.angle_beta   90.00
_cell.angle_gamma   90.00
#
_symmetry.space_group_name_H-M   'P 1'
#
loop_
_entity.id
_entity.type
_entity.pdbx_description
1 polymer ?
#
loop_
_entity_poly.entity_id
_entity_poly.type
_entity_poly.pdbx_seq_one_letter_code
_entity_poly.pdbx_strand_id
1 'polypeptide(L)'
;MIVKVVVLLLALCLALAKAKLVGDPTNFNMNDPQVQEALNFAVAQYNKDSSSLYTSQVLNVIKVQTQPRVCTLAVWSQPWLDSMKLVKNTC
;
A
#
# COMPACT_ATOMS: atom_id res chain seq x y z
N MET A 1 33.21 22.82 21.12
CA MET A 1 31.81 23.19 20.79
C MET A 1 31.28 22.45 19.57
N ILE A 2 32.04 22.37 18.46
CA ILE A 2 31.59 21.77 17.19
C ILE A 2 31.11 20.32 17.33
N VAL A 3 31.83 19.46 18.06
CA VAL A 3 31.45 18.05 18.26
C VAL A 3 30.09 17.91 18.96
N LYS A 4 29.79 18.77 19.95
CA LYS A 4 28.49 18.75 20.66
C LYS A 4 27.35 19.18 19.74
N VAL A 5 27.58 20.18 18.88
CA VAL A 5 26.60 20.64 17.89
C VAL A 5 26.34 19.55 16.85
N VAL A 6 27.39 18.90 16.34
CA VAL A 6 27.25 17.80 15.38
C VAL A 6 26.48 16.63 15.98
N VAL A 7 26.77 16.24 17.23
CA VAL A 7 26.07 15.16 17.93
C VAL A 7 24.59 15.50 18.14
N LEU A 8 24.27 16.73 18.54
CA LEU A 8 22.89 17.20 18.71
C LEU A 8 22.12 17.22 17.39
N LEU A 9 22.76 17.69 16.31
CA LEU A 9 22.14 17.75 14.98
C LEU A 9 21.88 16.35 14.42
N LEU A 10 22.84 15.43 14.59
CA LEU A 10 22.70 14.04 14.17
C LEU A 10 21.57 13.32 14.93
N ALA A 11 21.48 13.54 16.25
CA ALA A 11 20.42 12.97 17.07
C ALA A 11 19.03 13.47 16.65
N LEU A 12 18.90 14.75 16.30
CA LEU A 12 17.66 15.33 15.79
C LEU A 12 17.28 14.73 14.42
N CYS A 13 18.23 14.58 13.50
CA CYS A 13 17.99 13.94 12.21
C CYS A 13 17.55 12.47 12.37
N LEU A 14 18.21 11.72 13.25
CA LEU A 14 17.88 10.32 13.52
C LEU A 14 16.50 10.15 14.17
N ALA A 15 16.05 11.11 14.97
CA ALA A 15 14.70 11.10 15.57
C ALA A 15 13.60 11.30 14.52
N LEU A 16 13.82 12.19 13.55
CA LEU A 16 12.87 12.46 12.46
C LEU A 16 12.82 11.34 11.41
N ALA A 17 13.93 10.63 11.20
CA ALA A 17 14.03 9.57 10.19
C ALA A 17 13.27 8.27 10.55
N LYS A 18 12.72 8.14 11.76
CA LYS A 18 12.03 6.91 12.19
C LYS A 18 10.56 6.82 11.76
N ALA A 19 10.02 7.83 11.08
CA ALA A 19 8.66 7.76 10.57
C ALA A 19 8.57 6.75 9.41
N LYS A 20 7.85 5.64 9.62
CA LYS A 20 7.56 4.67 8.56
C LYS A 20 6.69 5.37 7.50
N LEU A 21 7.21 5.48 6.28
CA LEU A 21 6.51 6.10 5.16
C LEU A 21 5.25 5.29 4.84
N VAL A 22 4.10 5.96 4.83
CA VAL A 22 2.84 5.39 4.37
C VAL A 22 2.89 5.27 2.85
N GLY A 23 2.56 4.09 2.31
CA GLY A 23 2.57 3.81 0.87
C GLY A 23 3.80 3.03 0.38
N ASP A 24 4.79 2.79 1.23
CA ASP A 24 5.94 1.94 0.88
C ASP A 24 5.48 0.50 0.59
N PRO A 25 5.99 -0.18 -0.46
CA PRO A 25 5.72 -1.58 -0.71
C PRO A 25 6.10 -2.45 0.48
N THR A 26 5.13 -3.15 1.05
CA THR A 26 5.37 -4.11 2.12
C THR A 26 5.25 -5.53 1.60
N ASN A 27 6.18 -6.40 1.99
CA ASN A 27 6.06 -7.83 1.71
C ASN A 27 4.75 -8.36 2.28
N PHE A 28 4.10 -9.24 1.52
CA PHE A 28 2.78 -9.76 1.88
C PHE A 28 2.72 -11.27 1.70
N ASN A 29 1.70 -11.89 2.29
CA ASN A 29 1.55 -13.34 2.29
C ASN A 29 0.97 -13.82 0.93
N MET A 30 1.64 -14.78 0.30
CA MET A 30 1.17 -15.42 -0.94
C MET A 30 -0.13 -16.22 -0.75
N ASN A 31 -0.41 -16.66 0.48
CA ASN A 31 -1.63 -17.40 0.82
C ASN A 31 -2.81 -16.47 1.18
N ASP A 32 -2.64 -15.14 1.08
CA ASP A 32 -3.75 -14.23 1.26
C ASP A 32 -4.74 -14.34 0.09
N PRO A 33 -6.06 -14.43 0.34
CA PRO A 33 -7.06 -14.56 -0.72
C PRO A 33 -6.99 -13.46 -1.79
N GLN A 34 -6.70 -12.21 -1.41
CA GLN A 34 -6.61 -11.10 -2.37
C GLN A 34 -5.38 -11.24 -3.26
N VAL A 35 -4.27 -11.78 -2.73
CA VAL A 35 -3.08 -12.05 -3.53
C VAL A 35 -3.33 -13.19 -4.51
N GLN A 36 -4.00 -14.25 -4.06
CA GLN A 36 -4.35 -15.37 -4.93
C GLN A 36 -5.30 -14.93 -6.05
N GLU A 37 -6.27 -14.08 -5.74
CA GLU A 37 -7.17 -13.48 -6.75
C GLU A 37 -6.38 -12.64 -7.76
N ALA A 38 -5.48 -11.76 -7.30
CA ALA A 38 -4.64 -10.94 -8.16
C ALA A 38 -3.71 -11.80 -9.05
N LEU A 39 -3.15 -12.89 -8.52
CA LEU A 39 -2.34 -13.83 -9.29
C LEU A 39 -3.18 -14.53 -10.38
N ASN A 40 -4.37 -15.03 -10.01
CA ASN A 40 -5.25 -15.71 -10.95
C ASN A 40 -5.68 -14.78 -12.08
N PHE A 41 -6.02 -13.52 -11.76
CA PHE A 41 -6.31 -12.49 -12.75
C PHE A 41 -5.12 -12.28 -13.70
N ALA A 42 -3.91 -12.11 -13.17
CA ALA A 42 -2.71 -11.87 -13.98
C ALA A 42 -2.42 -13.02 -14.94
N VAL A 43 -2.55 -14.28 -14.49
CA VAL A 43 -2.32 -15.47 -15.31
C VAL A 43 -3.39 -15.63 -16.38
N ALA A 44 -4.65 -15.36 -16.04
CA ALA A 44 -5.74 -15.37 -17.00
C ALA A 44 -5.52 -14.32 -18.10
N GLN A 45 -5.13 -13.10 -17.72
CA GLN A 45 -4.85 -12.03 -18.67
C GLN A 45 -3.65 -12.37 -19.56
N TYR A 46 -2.57 -12.89 -18.99
CA TYR A 46 -1.41 -13.36 -19.77
C TYR A 46 -1.79 -14.42 -20.81
N ASN A 47 -2.55 -15.44 -20.41
CA ASN A 47 -2.94 -16.51 -21.33
C ASN A 47 -3.92 -16.03 -22.41
N LYS A 48 -4.77 -15.04 -22.08
CA LYS A 48 -5.68 -14.41 -23.04
C LYS A 48 -4.94 -13.61 -24.10
N ASP A 49 -3.91 -12.87 -23.70
CA ASP A 49 -3.15 -11.98 -24.60
C ASP A 49 -2.04 -12.74 -25.36
N SER A 50 -1.70 -13.96 -24.93
CA SER A 50 -0.71 -14.81 -25.58
C SER A 50 -1.27 -15.50 -26.82
N SER A 51 -0.45 -15.61 -27.87
CA SER A 51 -0.77 -16.40 -29.07
C SER A 51 -0.40 -17.89 -28.92
N SER A 52 -0.02 -18.32 -27.71
CA SER A 52 0.32 -19.71 -27.41
C SER A 52 -0.88 -20.62 -27.62
N LEU A 53 -0.66 -21.78 -28.24
CA LEU A 53 -1.66 -22.85 -28.32
C LEU A 53 -1.91 -23.52 -26.96
N TYR A 54 -1.04 -23.29 -25.98
CA TYR A 54 -1.08 -23.91 -24.66
C TYR A 54 -1.31 -22.87 -23.55
N THR A 55 -2.08 -23.27 -22.53
CA THR A 55 -2.26 -22.50 -21.31
C THR A 55 -1.02 -22.62 -20.42
N SER A 56 -0.46 -21.48 -20.05
CA SER A 56 0.66 -21.39 -19.11
C SER A 56 0.16 -21.40 -17.67
N GLN A 57 0.92 -22.05 -16.79
CA GLN A 57 0.69 -22.08 -15.34
C GLN A 57 1.86 -21.42 -14.61
N VAL A 58 1.58 -20.85 -13.45
CA VAL A 58 2.63 -20.26 -12.60
C VAL A 58 3.38 -21.36 -11.89
N LEU A 59 4.70 -21.37 -12.06
CA LEU A 59 5.58 -22.33 -11.39
C LEU A 59 5.93 -21.88 -9.97
N ASN A 60 6.36 -20.61 -9.81
CA ASN A 60 6.76 -20.07 -8.51
C ASN A 60 6.54 -18.56 -8.45
N VAL A 61 6.04 -18.06 -7.32
CA VAL A 61 5.94 -16.64 -7.04
C VAL A 61 7.15 -16.21 -6.20
N ILE A 62 7.99 -15.36 -6.78
CA ILE A 62 9.27 -14.98 -6.18
C ILE A 62 9.11 -13.89 -5.11
N LYS A 63 8.12 -13.00 -5.28
CA LYS A 63 7.87 -11.89 -4.36
C LYS A 63 6.41 -11.45 -4.43
N VAL A 64 5.83 -11.17 -3.26
CA VAL A 64 4.51 -10.57 -3.13
C VAL A 64 4.64 -9.28 -2.33
N GLN A 65 4.14 -8.18 -2.86
CA GLN A 65 4.13 -6.89 -2.18
C GLN A 65 2.78 -6.21 -2.34
N THR A 66 2.36 -5.49 -1.31
CA THR A 66 1.19 -4.62 -1.33
C THR A 66 1.62 -3.20 -0.95
N GLN A 67 0.95 -2.20 -1.52
CA GLN A 67 1.13 -0.80 -1.14
C GLN A 67 -0.13 -0.34 -0.40
N PRO A 68 -0.05 -0.06 0.91
CA PRO A 68 -1.19 0.47 1.63
C PRO A 68 -1.45 1.91 1.21
N ARG A 69 -2.65 2.19 0.70
CA ARG A 69 -3.11 3.54 0.39
C ARG A 69 -3.93 4.06 1.56
N VAL A 70 -3.54 5.21 2.11
CA VAL A 70 -4.30 5.85 3.19
C VAL A 70 -5.32 6.79 2.59
N CYS A 71 -6.58 6.60 2.99
CA CYS A 71 -7.69 7.47 2.64
C CYS A 71 -8.02 8.40 3.82
N THR A 72 -8.25 9.68 3.52
CA THR A 72 -8.78 10.66 4.47
C THR A 72 -10.25 10.91 4.18
N LEU A 73 -11.11 10.57 5.13
CA LEU A 73 -12.55 10.81 5.08
C LEU A 73 -12.90 11.93 6.08
N ALA A 74 -13.67 12.93 5.65
CA ALA A 74 -14.28 13.91 6.55
C ALA A 74 -15.79 13.84 6.43
N VAL A 75 -16.47 13.63 7.56
CA VAL A 75 -17.93 13.51 7.63
C VAL A 75 -18.47 14.66 8.45
N TRP A 76 -19.52 15.31 7.97
CA TRP A 76 -20.24 16.35 8.69
C TRP A 76 -21.64 15.86 9.05
N SER A 77 -21.98 15.93 10.33
CA SER A 77 -23.30 15.57 10.87
C SER A 77 -24.07 16.83 11.23
N GLN A 78 -25.34 16.87 10.84
CA GLN A 78 -26.32 17.89 11.18
C GLN A 78 -27.48 17.19 11.92
N PRO A 79 -27.37 16.98 13.26
CA PRO A 79 -28.35 16.20 14.01
C PRO A 79 -29.78 16.76 13.95
N TRP A 80 -29.90 18.10 13.92
CA TRP A 80 -31.21 18.77 13.81
C TRP A 80 -31.88 18.61 12.44
N LEU A 81 -31.17 18.08 11.44
CA LEU A 81 -31.72 17.70 10.14
C LEU A 81 -31.69 16.19 9.90
N ASP A 82 -31.29 15.40 10.91
CA ASP A 82 -31.05 13.96 10.79
C ASP A 82 -30.21 13.59 9.55
N SER A 83 -29.16 14.40 9.29
CA SER A 83 -28.38 14.32 8.05
C SER A 83 -26.89 14.15 8.34
N MET A 84 -26.26 13.21 7.63
CA MET A 84 -24.80 13.07 7.59
C MET A 84 -24.31 13.15 6.15
N LYS A 85 -23.22 13.89 5.92
CA LYS A 85 -22.66 14.14 4.59
C LYS A 85 -21.16 13.86 4.60
N LEU A 86 -20.69 13.19 3.55
CA LEU A 86 -19.27 13.05 3.27
C LEU A 86 -18.77 14.35 2.64
N VAL A 87 -17.92 15.08 3.37
CA VAL A 87 -17.38 16.39 2.96
C VAL A 87 -16.02 16.23 2.28
N LYS A 88 -15.26 15.20 2.65
CA LYS A 88 -13.98 14.88 2.02
C LYS A 88 -13.85 13.38 1.81
N ASN A 89 -13.42 12.99 0.62
CA ASN A 89 -13.01 11.63 0.30
C ASN A 89 -11.73 11.69 -0.53
N THR A 90 -10.59 11.68 0.15
CA THR A 90 -9.28 11.70 -0.49
C THR A 90 -8.59 10.38 -0.20
N CYS A 91 -8.74 9.45 -1.12
CA CYS A 91 -7.77 8.40 -1.36
C CYS A 91 -6.86 8.92 -2.48
#